data_AF-M2YZW7-F1
#
_entry.id   AF-M2YZW7-F1
#
_cell.length_a   1.000
_cell.length_b   1.000
_cell.length_c   1.000
_cell.angle_alpha   90.00
_cell.angle_beta   90.00
_cell.angle_gamma   90.00
#
_symmetry.space_group_name_H-M   'P 1'
#
loop_
_entity.id
_entity.type
_entity.pdbx_description
1 polymer ?
#
loop_
_entity_poly.entity_id
_entity_poly.type
_entity_poly.pdbx_seq_one_letter_code
_entity_poly.pdbx_strand_id
1 'polypeptide(L)'
;MDHIAKLKSELEQAKQADDKARVSRLVRMIGMEERKARMKASREEDAQRKARESFLPSSKSDTPRSRGPVAAKLPPMAYFNDFEDEVKREEEARQAAERVRKEQEAREAAERARQEEARRKAEERRQREQDQQRQRDSKFRDQERQREREQKKKSYRSTPANTPARASPPAPAVTMPQIKDWYAFAETCNRAREKVQTFPVPPGGCCGSLACVSRAKDRANKACECNIRRCFRNAGIANFKKEMLKWHPDKWSRSPEAKRDDFQKLAREIFVVLKDM
;
A
#
# COMPACT_ATOMS: atom_id res chain seq x y z
N MET A 1 3.39 32.90 -0.32
CA MET A 1 4.63 32.13 -0.12
C MET A 1 4.40 30.73 -0.66
N ASP A 2 5.03 30.38 -1.77
CA ASP A 2 4.78 29.12 -2.49
C ASP A 2 5.16 27.90 -1.64
N HIS A 3 4.18 27.03 -1.40
CA HIS A 3 4.36 25.78 -0.67
C HIS A 3 5.51 24.93 -1.26
N ILE A 4 5.68 24.94 -2.58
CA ILE A 4 6.77 24.27 -3.29
C ILE A 4 8.14 24.87 -2.92
N ALA A 5 8.26 26.19 -2.80
CA ALA A 5 9.51 26.84 -2.42
C ALA A 5 9.94 26.45 -0.99
N LYS A 6 8.97 26.34 -0.07
CA LYS A 6 9.22 25.83 1.29
C LYS A 6 9.74 24.40 1.26
N LEU A 7 9.11 23.51 0.50
CA LEU A 7 9.54 22.11 0.37
C LEU A 7 10.93 21.98 -0.27
N LYS A 8 11.29 22.84 -1.23
CA LYS A 8 12.63 22.87 -1.85
C LYS A 8 13.69 23.35 -0.85
N SER A 9 13.38 24.33 0.00
CA SER A 9 14.29 24.75 1.07
C SER A 9 14.51 23.63 2.10
N GLU A 10 13.44 22.93 2.50
CA GLU A 10 13.53 21.77 3.40
C GLU A 10 14.31 20.61 2.78
N LEU A 11 14.23 20.42 1.46
CA LEU A 11 15.00 19.41 0.74
C LEU A 11 16.50 19.70 0.83
N GLU A 12 16.93 20.95 0.67
CA GLU A 12 18.36 21.27 0.76
C GLU A 12 18.90 21.18 2.18
N GLN A 13 18.10 21.53 3.18
CA GLN A 13 18.45 21.26 4.58
C GLN A 13 18.58 19.75 4.84
N ALA A 14 17.70 18.93 4.28
CA ALA A 14 17.77 17.47 4.43
C ALA A 14 18.97 16.86 3.71
N LYS A 15 19.36 17.40 2.54
CA LYS A 15 20.59 16.99 1.84
C LYS A 15 21.85 17.37 2.63
N GLN A 16 21.90 18.57 3.20
CA GLN A 16 23.01 19.01 4.04
C GLN A 16 23.18 18.13 5.28
N ALA A 17 22.09 17.57 5.80
CA ALA A 17 22.10 16.66 6.94
C ALA A 17 22.31 15.16 6.57
N ASP A 18 22.48 14.84 5.28
CA ASP A 18 22.60 13.48 4.72
C ASP A 18 21.47 12.51 5.12
N ASP A 19 20.25 13.04 5.37
CA ASP A 19 19.07 12.24 5.73
C ASP A 19 18.37 11.73 4.46
N LYS A 20 18.86 10.59 3.96
CA LYS A 20 18.37 9.94 2.71
C LYS A 20 16.88 9.62 2.73
N ALA A 21 16.32 9.28 3.90
CA ALA A 21 14.90 8.94 4.04
C ALA A 21 14.02 10.19 3.92
N ARG A 22 14.45 11.30 4.54
CA ARG A 22 13.77 12.59 4.45
C ARG A 22 13.87 13.19 3.04
N VAL A 23 15.04 13.12 2.40
CA VAL A 23 15.25 13.52 1.00
C VAL A 23 14.27 12.78 0.08
N SER A 24 14.20 11.45 0.18
CA SER A 24 13.30 10.63 -0.65
C SER A 24 11.81 10.93 -0.45
N ARG A 25 11.42 11.39 0.74
CA ARG A 25 10.04 11.81 1.04
C ARG A 25 9.76 13.18 0.43
N LEU A 26 10.66 14.14 0.61
CA LEU A 26 10.52 15.51 0.10
C LEU A 26 10.48 15.55 -1.43
N VAL A 27 11.32 14.77 -2.13
CA VAL A 27 11.28 14.64 -3.59
C VAL A 27 9.90 14.18 -4.08
N ARG A 28 9.30 13.18 -3.41
CA ARG A 28 7.96 12.69 -3.76
C ARG A 28 6.89 13.76 -3.54
N MET A 29 6.95 14.50 -2.42
CA MET A 29 5.99 15.57 -2.14
C MET A 29 6.11 16.72 -3.15
N ILE A 30 7.33 17.15 -3.47
CA ILE A 30 7.58 18.18 -4.49
C ILE A 30 7.01 17.74 -5.85
N GLY A 31 7.30 16.50 -6.27
CA GLY A 31 6.78 15.98 -7.54
C GLY A 31 5.25 15.84 -7.60
N MET A 32 4.58 15.64 -6.46
CA MET A 32 3.11 15.68 -6.39
C MET A 32 2.58 17.11 -6.50
N GLU A 33 3.16 18.05 -5.75
CA GLU A 33 2.74 19.46 -5.76
C GLU A 33 2.99 20.12 -7.12
N GLU A 34 4.11 19.84 -7.79
CA GLU A 34 4.40 20.34 -9.14
C GLU A 34 3.41 19.79 -10.18
N ARG A 35 3.01 18.52 -10.07
CA ARG A 35 1.94 17.97 -10.94
C ARG A 35 0.60 18.64 -10.68
N LYS A 36 0.25 18.87 -9.42
CA LYS A 36 -0.98 19.57 -9.04
C LYS A 36 -0.98 21.01 -9.55
N ALA A 37 0.15 21.72 -9.46
CA ALA A 37 0.31 23.07 -9.98
C ALA A 37 0.15 23.12 -11.51
N ARG A 38 0.79 22.20 -12.25
CA ARG A 38 0.61 22.08 -13.72
C ARG A 38 -0.84 21.82 -14.12
N MET A 39 -1.51 20.90 -13.44
CA MET A 39 -2.93 20.61 -13.68
C MET A 39 -3.82 21.82 -13.39
N LYS A 40 -3.51 22.61 -12.36
CA LYS A 40 -4.24 23.84 -12.04
C LYS A 40 -4.02 24.90 -13.12
N ALA A 41 -2.77 25.12 -13.52
CA ALA A 41 -2.43 26.11 -14.56
C ALA A 41 -3.11 25.78 -15.91
N SER A 42 -3.08 24.51 -16.34
CA SER A 42 -3.77 24.07 -17.56
C SER A 42 -5.28 24.29 -17.49
N ARG A 43 -5.91 24.02 -16.34
CA ARG A 43 -7.36 24.29 -16.15
C ARG A 43 -7.68 25.78 -16.18
N GLU A 44 -6.80 26.61 -15.64
CA GLU A 44 -6.95 28.06 -15.62
C GLU A 44 -6.78 28.66 -17.03
N GLU A 45 -5.84 28.14 -17.82
CA GLU A 45 -5.66 28.48 -19.23
C GLU A 45 -6.89 28.10 -20.08
N ASP A 46 -7.42 26.88 -19.90
CA ASP A 46 -8.67 26.46 -20.56
C ASP A 46 -9.86 27.32 -20.16
N ALA A 47 -9.94 27.71 -18.89
CA ALA A 47 -10.98 28.62 -18.41
C ALA A 47 -10.84 30.02 -19.03
N GLN A 48 -9.62 30.55 -19.14
CA GLN A 48 -9.35 31.82 -19.81
C GLN A 48 -9.66 31.76 -21.31
N ARG A 49 -9.33 30.65 -21.97
CA ARG A 49 -9.69 30.43 -23.38
C ARG A 49 -11.20 30.45 -23.58
N LYS A 50 -11.95 29.70 -22.77
CA LYS A 50 -13.42 29.68 -22.81
C LYS A 50 -14.01 31.07 -22.51
N ALA A 51 -13.44 31.81 -21.57
CA ALA A 51 -13.87 33.17 -21.27
C ALA A 51 -13.67 34.10 -22.49
N ARG A 52 -12.53 33.99 -23.21
CA ARG A 52 -12.29 34.74 -24.45
C ARG A 52 -13.26 34.34 -25.57
N GLU A 53 -13.50 33.05 -25.74
CA GLU A 53 -14.46 32.56 -26.74
C GLU A 53 -15.90 33.02 -26.42
N SER A 54 -16.28 33.12 -25.15
CA SER A 54 -17.60 33.63 -24.73
C SER A 54 -17.79 35.14 -24.95
N PHE A 55 -16.70 35.90 -25.07
CA PHE A 55 -16.72 37.34 -25.33
C PHE A 55 -16.70 37.69 -26.82
N LEU A 56 -16.44 36.73 -27.70
CA LEU A 56 -16.64 36.93 -29.13
C LEU A 56 -18.16 36.89 -29.37
N PRO A 57 -18.78 38.03 -29.74
CA PRO A 57 -20.19 38.03 -30.09
C PRO A 57 -20.38 37.00 -31.20
N SER A 58 -21.24 36.02 -30.95
CA SER A 58 -21.68 35.06 -31.97
C SER A 58 -22.30 35.88 -33.09
N SER A 59 -21.46 36.23 -34.07
CA SER A 59 -21.84 36.91 -35.30
C SER A 59 -22.66 35.92 -36.10
N LYS A 60 -23.94 35.80 -35.71
CA LYS A 60 -24.97 35.33 -36.61
C LYS A 60 -25.05 36.39 -37.69
N SER A 61 -24.42 36.08 -38.82
CA SER A 61 -24.53 36.83 -40.06
C SER A 61 -25.97 36.75 -40.57
N ASP A 62 -26.84 37.57 -39.99
CA ASP A 62 -28.03 38.08 -40.66
C ASP A 62 -27.65 39.41 -41.31
N THR A 63 -26.85 39.34 -42.39
CA THR A 63 -26.67 40.48 -43.28
C THR A 63 -27.86 40.54 -44.24
N PRO A 64 -28.73 41.57 -44.15
CA PRO A 64 -29.78 41.76 -45.13
C PRO A 64 -29.17 42.07 -46.50
N ARG A 65 -29.65 41.36 -47.50
CA ARG A 65 -29.28 41.48 -48.92
C ARG A 65 -29.74 42.85 -49.46
N SER A 66 -28.94 43.90 -49.25
CA SER A 66 -29.19 45.22 -49.82
C SER A 66 -28.85 45.20 -51.31
N ARG A 67 -29.91 45.20 -52.15
CA ARG A 67 -29.83 45.50 -53.58
C ARG A 67 -29.65 47.01 -53.75
N GLY A 68 -28.42 47.47 -53.91
CA GLY A 68 -28.09 48.81 -54.39
C GLY A 68 -27.15 48.70 -55.59
N PRO A 69 -27.42 49.36 -56.73
CA PRO A 69 -26.51 49.38 -57.86
C PRO A 69 -25.46 50.46 -57.60
N VAL A 70 -24.22 50.07 -57.34
CA VAL A 70 -23.08 51.00 -57.38
C VAL A 70 -22.08 50.47 -58.38
N ALA A 71 -22.12 51.08 -59.56
CA ALA A 71 -21.06 50.97 -60.53
C ALA A 71 -19.86 51.77 -60.04
N ALA A 72 -18.70 51.11 -59.93
CA ALA A 72 -17.41 51.67 -60.31
C ALA A 72 -16.43 50.51 -60.43
N LYS A 73 -15.70 50.49 -61.55
CA LYS A 73 -14.72 49.47 -61.93
C LYS A 73 -13.69 49.26 -60.83
N LEU A 74 -13.88 48.22 -60.01
CA LEU A 74 -12.82 47.67 -59.16
C LEU A 74 -11.98 46.69 -59.99
N PRO A 75 -10.65 46.67 -59.77
CA PRO A 75 -9.75 45.80 -60.51
C PRO A 75 -10.12 44.32 -60.33
N PRO A 76 -9.73 43.43 -61.27
CA PRO A 76 -10.20 42.05 -61.29
C PRO A 76 -9.90 41.31 -59.99
N MET A 77 -10.94 40.71 -59.39
CA MET A 77 -10.93 39.84 -58.19
C MET A 77 -10.00 38.61 -58.25
N ALA A 78 -9.17 38.48 -59.30
CA ALA A 78 -8.26 37.35 -59.50
C ALA A 78 -7.27 37.17 -58.34
N TYR A 79 -6.84 38.26 -57.71
CA TYR A 79 -5.89 38.20 -56.59
C TYR A 79 -6.47 37.49 -55.36
N PHE A 80 -7.78 37.58 -55.09
CA PHE A 80 -8.36 36.94 -53.89
C PHE A 80 -8.45 35.42 -54.01
N ASN A 81 -8.69 34.91 -55.21
CA ASN A 81 -8.74 33.46 -55.46
C ASN A 81 -7.38 32.79 -55.20
N ASP A 82 -6.28 33.46 -55.56
CA ASP A 82 -4.93 32.93 -55.34
C ASP A 82 -4.58 32.80 -53.84
N PHE A 83 -5.05 33.73 -52.99
CA PHE A 83 -4.86 33.64 -51.53
C PHE A 83 -5.71 32.53 -50.91
N GLU A 84 -6.95 32.34 -51.37
CA GLU A 84 -7.79 31.25 -50.87
C GLU A 84 -7.19 29.88 -51.19
N ASP A 85 -6.65 29.71 -52.40
CA ASP A 85 -5.96 28.49 -52.80
C ASP A 85 -4.63 28.28 -52.07
N GLU A 86 -3.91 29.34 -51.71
CA GLU A 86 -2.70 29.25 -50.90
C GLU A 86 -3.02 28.86 -49.44
N VAL A 87 -4.02 29.50 -48.81
CA VAL A 87 -4.48 29.17 -47.45
C VAL A 87 -4.99 27.73 -47.39
N LYS A 88 -5.76 27.29 -48.40
CA LYS A 88 -6.26 25.92 -48.47
C LYS A 88 -5.13 24.90 -48.58
N ARG A 89 -4.12 25.16 -49.42
CA ARG A 89 -2.94 24.29 -49.52
C ARG A 89 -2.14 24.25 -48.22
N GLU A 90 -2.00 25.38 -47.53
CA GLU A 90 -1.33 25.43 -46.23
C GLU A 90 -2.12 24.64 -45.16
N GLU A 91 -3.44 24.77 -45.12
CA GLU A 91 -4.29 24.03 -44.20
C GLU A 91 -4.26 22.53 -44.48
N GLU A 92 -4.34 22.11 -45.74
CA GLU A 92 -4.19 20.72 -46.15
C GLU A 92 -2.82 20.16 -45.75
N ALA A 93 -1.74 20.93 -45.93
CA ALA A 93 -0.40 20.53 -45.50
C ALA A 93 -0.29 20.39 -43.97
N ARG A 94 -0.90 21.31 -43.20
CA ARG A 94 -0.97 21.22 -41.73
C ARG A 94 -1.76 19.99 -41.28
N GLN A 95 -2.91 19.71 -41.90
CA GLN A 95 -3.71 18.52 -41.60
C GLN A 95 -2.96 17.23 -41.96
N ALA A 96 -2.24 17.19 -43.09
CA ALA A 96 -1.42 16.05 -43.48
C ALA A 96 -0.29 15.81 -42.47
N ALA A 97 0.43 16.86 -42.06
CA ALA A 97 1.48 16.76 -41.04
C ALA A 97 0.94 16.28 -39.69
N GLU A 98 -0.25 16.73 -39.28
CA GLU A 98 -0.90 16.28 -38.05
C GLU A 98 -1.28 14.79 -38.10
N ARG A 99 -1.79 14.31 -39.25
CA ARG A 99 -2.11 12.88 -39.44
C ARG A 99 -0.86 12.02 -39.32
N VAL A 100 0.25 12.43 -39.94
CA VAL A 100 1.54 11.73 -39.84
C VAL A 100 2.02 11.69 -38.38
N ARG A 101 1.94 12.82 -37.66
CA ARG A 101 2.33 12.87 -36.25
C ARG A 101 1.48 11.93 -35.38
N LYS A 102 0.16 11.96 -35.56
CA LYS A 102 -0.77 11.07 -34.85
C LYS A 102 -0.51 9.59 -35.17
N GLU A 103 -0.20 9.27 -36.42
CA GLU A 103 0.13 7.90 -36.81
C GLU A 103 1.46 7.44 -36.17
N GLN A 104 2.48 8.30 -36.15
CA GLN A 104 3.74 7.99 -35.49
C GLN A 104 3.56 7.80 -33.97
N GLU A 105 2.83 8.70 -33.31
CA GLU A 105 2.50 8.58 -31.89
C GLU A 105 1.73 7.27 -31.60
N ALA A 106 0.81 6.87 -32.48
CA ALA A 106 0.07 5.61 -32.36
C ALA A 106 0.99 4.39 -32.54
N ARG A 107 1.94 4.42 -33.48
CA ARG A 107 2.93 3.36 -33.69
C ARG A 107 3.84 3.19 -32.47
N GLU A 108 4.35 4.30 -31.92
CA GLU A 108 5.19 4.30 -30.71
C GLU A 108 4.40 3.84 -29.47
N ALA A 109 3.13 4.21 -29.35
CA ALA A 109 2.26 3.72 -28.28
C ALA A 109 2.03 2.20 -28.39
N ALA A 110 1.78 1.69 -29.61
CA ALA A 110 1.59 0.27 -29.84
C ALA A 110 2.88 -0.54 -29.55
N GLU A 111 4.04 -0.01 -29.91
CA GLU A 111 5.33 -0.64 -29.59
C GLU A 111 5.57 -0.71 -28.08
N ARG A 112 5.35 0.40 -27.36
CA ARG A 112 5.46 0.43 -25.89
C ARG A 112 4.54 -0.59 -25.23
N ALA A 113 3.29 -0.71 -25.70
CA ALA A 113 2.35 -1.70 -25.20
C ALA A 113 2.85 -3.14 -25.40
N ARG A 114 3.43 -3.45 -26.58
CA ARG A 114 4.03 -4.77 -26.85
C ARG A 114 5.23 -5.06 -25.94
N GLN A 115 6.09 -4.07 -25.72
CA GLN A 115 7.25 -4.21 -24.82
C GLN A 115 6.81 -4.44 -23.37
N GLU A 116 5.78 -3.72 -22.90
CA GLU A 116 5.23 -3.90 -21.55
C GLU A 116 4.60 -5.29 -21.37
N GLU A 117 3.83 -5.77 -22.35
CA GLU A 117 3.27 -7.12 -22.33
C GLU A 117 4.35 -8.20 -22.30
N ALA A 118 5.42 -8.03 -23.10
CA ALA A 118 6.57 -8.93 -23.09
C ALA A 118 7.27 -8.96 -21.73
N ARG A 119 7.44 -7.80 -21.08
CA ARG A 119 8.01 -7.71 -19.72
C ARG A 119 7.12 -8.40 -18.70
N ARG A 120 5.80 -8.20 -18.75
CA ARG A 120 4.85 -8.85 -17.86
C ARG A 120 4.86 -10.38 -18.02
N LYS A 121 4.89 -10.88 -19.26
CA LYS A 121 5.03 -12.32 -19.54
C LYS A 121 6.35 -12.90 -19.01
N ALA A 122 7.45 -12.16 -19.16
CA ALA A 122 8.76 -12.58 -18.65
C ALA A 122 8.78 -12.64 -17.12
N GLU A 123 8.16 -11.67 -16.44
CA GLU A 123 8.03 -11.65 -14.99
C GLU A 123 7.16 -12.81 -14.48
N GLU A 124 6.01 -13.04 -15.12
CA GLU A 124 5.13 -14.17 -14.77
C GLU A 124 5.87 -15.52 -14.92
N ARG A 125 6.68 -15.68 -15.97
CA ARG A 125 7.50 -16.88 -16.17
C ARG A 125 8.51 -17.05 -15.03
N ARG A 126 9.24 -15.98 -14.65
CA ARG A 126 10.18 -16.02 -13.52
C ARG A 126 9.48 -16.37 -12.21
N GLN A 127 8.27 -15.85 -11.98
CA GLN A 127 7.49 -16.16 -10.79
C GLN A 127 7.08 -17.64 -10.75
N ARG A 128 6.58 -18.18 -11.88
CA ARG A 128 6.26 -19.62 -12.00
C ARG A 128 7.48 -20.51 -11.77
N GLU A 129 8.64 -20.13 -12.29
CA GLU A 129 9.90 -20.86 -12.08
C GLU A 129 10.31 -20.84 -10.59
N GLN A 130 10.20 -19.69 -9.91
CA GLN A 130 10.44 -19.61 -8.46
C GLN A 130 9.46 -20.45 -7.65
N ASP A 131 8.19 -20.49 -8.02
CA ASP A 131 7.19 -21.32 -7.32
C ASP A 131 7.46 -22.81 -7.52
N GLN A 132 7.85 -23.23 -8.73
CA GLN A 132 8.28 -24.61 -8.97
C GLN A 132 9.52 -24.96 -8.13
N GLN A 133 10.48 -24.04 -8.00
CA GLN A 133 11.64 -24.25 -7.15
C GLN A 133 11.25 -24.39 -5.67
N ARG A 134 10.40 -23.50 -5.15
CA ARG A 134 9.86 -23.58 -3.78
C ARG A 134 9.15 -24.91 -3.52
N GLN A 135 8.38 -25.41 -4.49
CA GLN A 135 7.72 -26.72 -4.37
C GLN A 135 8.71 -27.88 -4.33
N ARG A 136 9.77 -27.85 -5.15
CA ARG A 136 10.84 -28.86 -5.14
C ARG A 136 11.57 -28.87 -3.79
N ASP A 137 11.93 -27.70 -3.28
CA ASP A 137 12.62 -27.56 -1.99
C ASP A 137 11.73 -28.01 -0.82
N SER A 138 10.42 -27.72 -0.87
CA SER A 138 9.46 -28.20 0.13
C SER A 138 9.38 -29.72 0.13
N LYS A 139 9.25 -30.35 -1.05
CA LYS A 139 9.20 -31.82 -1.18
C LYS A 139 10.48 -32.47 -0.67
N PHE A 140 11.64 -31.88 -0.96
CA PHE A 140 12.92 -32.36 -0.45
C PHE A 140 13.00 -32.32 1.08
N ARG A 141 12.61 -31.18 1.70
CA ARG A 141 12.54 -31.05 3.16
C ARG A 141 11.55 -32.01 3.81
N ASP A 142 10.41 -32.27 3.18
CA ASP A 142 9.44 -33.25 3.68
C ASP A 142 10.00 -34.67 3.64
N GLN A 143 10.71 -35.03 2.58
CA GLN A 143 11.37 -36.34 2.47
C GLN A 143 12.49 -36.50 3.50
N GLU A 144 13.27 -35.45 3.74
CA GLU A 144 14.31 -35.42 4.78
C GLU A 144 13.71 -35.61 6.18
N ARG A 145 12.63 -34.88 6.51
CA ARG A 145 11.89 -35.04 7.77
C ARG A 145 11.31 -36.45 7.94
N GLN A 146 10.84 -37.08 6.86
CA GLN A 146 10.38 -38.47 6.91
C GLN A 146 11.52 -39.44 7.23
N ARG A 147 12.68 -39.31 6.57
CA ARG A 147 13.87 -40.13 6.87
C ARG A 147 14.34 -39.97 8.31
N GLU A 148 14.36 -38.75 8.84
CA GLU A 148 14.73 -38.49 10.24
C GLU A 148 13.75 -39.16 11.22
N ARG A 149 12.44 -39.11 10.93
CA ARG A 149 11.41 -39.80 11.74
C ARG A 149 11.56 -41.31 11.69
N GLU A 150 11.90 -41.89 10.55
CA GLU A 150 12.14 -43.33 10.43
C GLU A 150 13.41 -43.77 11.18
N GLN A 151 14.49 -42.98 11.13
CA GLN A 151 15.69 -43.24 11.93
C GLN A 151 15.40 -43.15 13.43
N LYS A 152 14.66 -42.12 13.88
CA LYS A 152 14.22 -42.00 15.28
C LYS A 152 13.37 -43.19 15.71
N LYS A 153 12.42 -43.65 14.89
CA LYS A 153 11.60 -44.84 15.21
C LYS A 153 12.45 -46.10 15.42
N LYS A 154 13.55 -46.28 14.69
CA LYS A 154 14.48 -47.42 14.88
C LYS A 154 15.27 -47.30 16.19
N SER A 155 15.63 -46.09 16.61
CA SER A 155 16.39 -45.83 17.85
C SER A 155 15.55 -45.98 19.13
N TYR A 156 14.23 -45.75 19.10
CA TYR A 156 13.38 -45.74 20.31
C TYR A 156 12.82 -47.12 20.74
N ARG A 157 13.27 -48.25 20.16
CA ARG A 157 12.79 -49.58 20.57
C ARG A 157 13.41 -50.12 21.88
N SER A 158 14.17 -49.31 22.60
CA SER A 158 14.93 -49.73 23.79
C SER A 158 14.82 -48.72 24.94
N THR A 159 13.61 -48.37 25.36
CA THR A 159 13.43 -47.63 26.63
C THR A 159 12.33 -48.28 27.46
N PRO A 160 12.62 -48.75 28.69
CA PRO A 160 11.63 -49.36 29.57
C PRO A 160 10.60 -48.33 30.03
N ALA A 161 9.37 -48.82 30.22
CA ALA A 161 8.22 -48.06 30.65
C ALA A 161 8.25 -47.72 32.16
N ASN A 162 7.51 -46.67 32.50
CA ASN A 162 7.03 -46.26 33.82
C ASN A 162 7.98 -45.48 34.74
N THR A 163 7.79 -44.15 34.70
CA THR A 163 7.69 -43.36 35.93
C THR A 163 6.41 -42.54 35.86
N PRO A 164 5.46 -42.69 36.81
CA PRO A 164 4.24 -41.88 36.83
C PRO A 164 4.60 -40.43 37.13
N ALA A 165 4.38 -39.55 36.14
CA ALA A 165 4.57 -38.13 36.30
C ALA A 165 3.60 -37.59 37.36
N ARG A 166 4.15 -37.13 38.49
CA ARG A 166 3.45 -36.49 39.59
C ARG A 166 2.62 -35.32 39.04
N ALA A 167 1.30 -35.47 39.04
CA ALA A 167 0.38 -34.44 38.58
C ALA A 167 0.60 -33.16 39.41
N SER A 168 1.12 -32.11 38.77
CA SER A 168 1.21 -30.80 39.39
C SER A 168 -0.22 -30.28 39.64
N PRO A 169 -0.46 -29.58 40.76
CA PRO A 169 -1.78 -29.04 41.07
C PRO A 169 -2.27 -28.14 39.92
N PRO A 170 -3.57 -28.18 39.57
CA PRO A 170 -4.12 -27.37 38.50
C PRO A 170 -3.93 -25.89 38.83
N ALA A 171 -3.39 -25.12 37.89
CA ALA A 171 -3.24 -23.68 38.07
C ALA A 171 -4.61 -23.03 38.29
N PRO A 172 -4.70 -21.99 39.15
CA PRO A 172 -5.97 -21.33 39.45
C PRO A 172 -6.64 -20.81 38.17
N ALA A 173 -7.97 -20.98 38.09
CA ALA A 173 -8.76 -20.52 36.96
C ALA A 173 -8.77 -18.98 36.93
N VAL A 174 -8.58 -18.40 35.74
CA VAL A 174 -8.65 -16.95 35.54
C VAL A 174 -10.08 -16.46 35.81
N THR A 175 -10.22 -15.49 36.71
CA THR A 175 -11.52 -14.94 37.10
C THR A 175 -11.94 -13.77 36.19
N MET A 176 -13.26 -13.52 36.07
CA MET A 176 -13.79 -12.41 35.26
C MET A 176 -13.26 -11.02 35.67
N PRO A 177 -13.12 -10.68 36.97
CA PRO A 177 -12.53 -9.41 37.39
C PRO A 177 -11.10 -9.23 36.87
N GLN A 178 -10.25 -10.25 36.98
CA GLN A 178 -8.87 -10.22 36.47
C GLN A 178 -8.81 -9.95 34.96
N ILE A 179 -9.76 -10.48 34.18
CA ILE A 179 -9.83 -10.23 32.74
C ILE A 179 -10.20 -8.77 32.46
N LYS A 180 -11.16 -8.22 33.20
CA LYS A 180 -11.58 -6.82 33.03
C LYS A 180 -10.46 -5.84 33.43
N ASP A 181 -9.81 -6.10 34.55
CA ASP A 181 -8.70 -5.27 35.06
C ASP A 181 -7.50 -5.32 34.09
N TRP A 182 -7.15 -6.52 33.61
CA TRP A 182 -6.13 -6.69 32.59
C TRP A 182 -6.47 -5.91 31.33
N TYR A 183 -7.71 -5.99 30.85
CA TYR A 183 -8.12 -5.33 29.62
C TYR A 183 -8.08 -3.79 29.77
N ALA A 184 -8.55 -3.25 30.89
CA ALA A 184 -8.45 -1.82 31.18
C ALA A 184 -6.99 -1.34 31.24
N PHE A 185 -6.10 -2.13 31.85
CA PHE A 185 -4.66 -1.86 31.83
C PHE A 185 -4.09 -1.91 30.42
N ALA A 186 -4.47 -2.92 29.63
CA ALA A 186 -4.05 -3.07 28.24
C ALA A 186 -4.48 -1.89 27.36
N GLU A 187 -5.69 -1.35 27.56
CA GLU A 187 -6.14 -0.15 26.86
C GLU A 187 -5.28 1.07 27.20
N THR A 188 -4.93 1.23 28.47
CA THR A 188 -4.07 2.33 28.94
C THR A 188 -2.67 2.23 28.33
N CYS A 189 -2.07 1.03 28.33
CA CYS A 189 -0.80 0.77 27.68
C CYS A 189 -0.85 1.03 26.16
N ASN A 190 -1.94 0.63 25.51
CA ASN A 190 -2.14 0.88 24.08
C ASN A 190 -2.27 2.37 23.74
N ARG A 191 -2.76 3.22 24.66
CA ARG A 191 -2.78 4.68 24.45
C ARG A 191 -1.41 5.31 24.67
N ALA A 192 -0.61 4.79 25.59
CA ALA A 192 0.66 5.37 26.03
C ALA A 192 1.91 4.52 25.69
N ARG A 193 1.95 3.87 24.52
CA ARG A 193 2.96 2.84 24.15
C ARG A 193 4.43 3.25 24.33
N GLU A 194 4.73 4.54 24.16
CA GLU A 194 6.07 5.12 24.29
C GLU A 194 6.56 5.14 25.75
N LYS A 195 5.62 5.17 26.71
CA LYS A 195 5.90 5.23 28.16
C LYS A 195 5.68 3.89 28.86
N VAL A 196 5.29 2.84 28.13
CA VAL A 196 5.00 1.53 28.72
C VAL A 196 6.29 0.86 29.14
N GLN A 197 6.44 0.60 30.43
CA GLN A 197 7.54 -0.17 31.00
C GLN A 197 7.28 -1.68 31.04
N THR A 198 6.01 -2.08 31.09
CA THR A 198 5.59 -3.47 31.24
C THR A 198 4.50 -3.79 30.24
N PHE A 199 4.73 -4.81 29.41
CA PHE A 199 3.73 -5.26 28.46
C PHE A 199 2.48 -5.80 29.18
N PRO A 200 1.26 -5.45 28.77
CA PRO A 200 0.03 -5.95 29.36
C PRO A 200 -0.23 -7.41 28.96
N VAL A 201 0.50 -8.35 29.56
CA VAL A 201 0.37 -9.79 29.26
C VAL A 201 -1.00 -10.31 29.74
N PRO A 202 -1.76 -11.05 28.91
CA PRO A 202 -3.02 -11.66 29.32
C PRO A 202 -2.85 -12.61 30.52
N PRO A 203 -3.84 -12.68 31.42
CA PRO A 203 -3.77 -13.60 32.55
C PRO A 203 -3.62 -15.05 32.08
N GLY A 204 -2.61 -15.74 32.63
CA GLY A 204 -2.34 -17.15 32.36
C GLY A 204 -3.28 -18.04 33.17
N GLY A 205 -3.68 -19.18 32.59
CA GLY A 205 -4.50 -20.20 33.24
C GLY A 205 -4.43 -21.54 32.53
N CYS A 206 -5.01 -22.58 33.11
CA CYS A 206 -5.10 -23.89 32.45
C CYS A 206 -6.25 -23.90 31.44
N CYS A 207 -5.95 -24.20 30.17
CA CYS A 207 -6.98 -24.42 29.15
C CYS A 207 -7.37 -25.90 28.97
N GLY A 208 -6.68 -26.82 29.66
CA GLY A 208 -6.91 -28.27 29.57
C GLY A 208 -6.40 -28.93 28.28
N SER A 209 -5.99 -28.16 27.26
CA SER A 209 -5.49 -28.71 26.00
C SER A 209 -4.03 -29.17 26.12
N LEU A 210 -3.77 -30.46 25.88
CA LEU A 210 -2.42 -31.05 25.84
C LEU A 210 -1.52 -30.36 24.80
N ALA A 211 -2.09 -29.92 23.67
CA ALA A 211 -1.35 -29.18 22.65
C ALA A 211 -0.87 -27.81 23.14
N CYS A 212 -1.59 -27.19 24.08
CA CYS A 212 -1.13 -25.97 24.71
C CYS A 212 -0.04 -26.23 25.75
N VAL A 213 -0.12 -27.33 26.50
CA VAL A 213 0.93 -27.68 27.47
C VAL A 213 2.24 -27.95 26.76
N SER A 214 2.23 -28.70 25.64
CA SER A 214 3.45 -29.01 24.90
C SER A 214 4.12 -27.78 24.29
N ARG A 215 3.33 -26.82 23.79
CA ARG A 215 3.81 -25.54 23.22
C ARG A 215 4.08 -24.45 24.26
N ALA A 216 3.99 -24.73 25.56
CA ALA A 216 4.14 -23.71 26.59
C ALA A 216 5.58 -23.15 26.69
N LYS A 217 6.59 -23.97 26.36
CA LYS A 217 8.02 -23.59 26.48
C LYS A 217 8.49 -22.64 25.38
N ASP A 218 7.89 -22.71 24.19
CA ASP A 218 8.34 -21.97 23.00
C ASP A 218 7.59 -20.64 22.79
N ARG A 219 6.65 -20.30 23.69
CA ARG A 219 5.80 -19.11 23.56
C ARG A 219 6.36 -17.91 24.32
N ALA A 220 6.23 -16.73 23.72
CA ALA A 220 6.54 -15.47 24.36
C ALA A 220 5.52 -15.14 25.45
N ASN A 221 4.22 -15.33 25.19
CA ASN A 221 3.18 -15.12 26.19
C ASN A 221 3.03 -16.32 27.12
N LYS A 222 2.89 -16.04 28.42
CA LYS A 222 2.53 -17.05 29.44
C LYS A 222 1.11 -17.61 29.23
N ALA A 223 0.22 -16.82 28.62
CA ALA A 223 -1.13 -17.25 28.29
C ALA A 223 -1.14 -18.01 26.97
N CYS A 224 -1.73 -19.20 26.96
CA CYS A 224 -1.95 -19.94 25.72
C CYS A 224 -3.01 -19.28 24.83
N GLU A 225 -3.03 -19.63 23.54
CA GLU A 225 -3.97 -19.10 22.54
C GLU A 225 -5.43 -19.21 23.02
N CYS A 226 -5.82 -20.34 23.61
CA CYS A 226 -7.17 -20.54 24.15
C CYS A 226 -7.52 -19.52 25.24
N ASN A 227 -6.58 -19.20 26.13
CA ASN A 227 -6.81 -18.21 27.18
C ASN A 227 -6.87 -16.80 26.62
N ILE A 228 -6.01 -16.48 25.64
CA ILE A 228 -6.03 -15.18 24.98
C ILE A 228 -7.41 -14.97 24.34
N ARG A 229 -7.90 -15.97 23.57
CA ARG A 229 -9.26 -15.93 22.99
C ARG A 229 -10.34 -15.78 24.06
N ARG A 230 -10.23 -16.53 25.16
CA ARG A 230 -11.17 -16.44 26.30
C ARG A 230 -11.17 -15.04 26.93
N CYS A 231 -9.99 -14.45 27.16
CA CYS A 231 -9.87 -13.11 27.74
C CYS A 231 -10.58 -12.08 26.86
N PHE A 232 -10.34 -12.09 25.54
CA PHE A 232 -10.98 -11.14 24.63
C PHE A 232 -12.49 -11.34 24.47
N ARG A 233 -12.98 -12.59 24.46
CA ARG A 233 -14.43 -12.86 24.46
C ARG A 233 -15.09 -12.36 25.74
N ASN A 234 -14.50 -12.69 26.88
CA ASN A 234 -15.04 -12.35 28.19
C ASN A 234 -14.90 -10.86 28.54
N ALA A 235 -13.96 -10.15 27.92
CA ALA A 235 -13.85 -8.70 28.01
C ALA A 235 -15.00 -7.96 27.30
N GLY A 236 -15.87 -8.66 26.56
CA GLY A 236 -17.04 -8.06 25.90
C GLY A 236 -16.70 -7.31 24.62
N ILE A 237 -15.65 -7.71 23.91
CA ILE A 237 -15.21 -7.03 22.70
C ILE A 237 -16.11 -7.38 21.53
N ALA A 238 -16.80 -6.37 21.00
CA ALA A 238 -17.68 -6.51 19.84
C ALA A 238 -16.92 -6.60 18.50
N ASN A 239 -15.72 -6.03 18.40
CA ASN A 239 -15.00 -5.93 17.13
C ASN A 239 -13.52 -6.33 17.24
N PHE A 240 -13.25 -7.61 16.98
CA PHE A 240 -11.89 -8.16 17.02
C PHE A 240 -10.94 -7.54 15.99
N LYS A 241 -11.44 -7.07 14.84
CA LYS A 241 -10.58 -6.41 13.83
C LYS A 241 -9.99 -5.10 14.35
N LYS A 242 -10.78 -4.30 15.08
CA LYS A 242 -10.29 -3.05 15.71
C LYS A 242 -9.23 -3.35 16.77
N GLU A 243 -9.45 -4.37 17.59
CA GLU A 243 -8.48 -4.79 18.59
C GLU A 243 -7.20 -5.34 17.97
N MET A 244 -7.32 -6.17 16.94
CA MET A 244 -6.18 -6.73 16.21
C MET A 244 -5.23 -5.60 15.76
N LEU A 245 -5.75 -4.48 15.27
CA LEU A 245 -4.92 -3.32 14.88
C LEU A 245 -4.21 -2.64 16.08
N LYS A 246 -4.78 -2.68 17.29
CA LYS A 246 -4.12 -2.18 18.50
C LYS A 246 -2.91 -3.04 18.90
N TRP A 247 -2.99 -4.35 18.65
CA TRP A 247 -1.95 -5.34 18.95
C TRP A 247 -0.98 -5.60 17.79
N HIS A 248 -1.04 -4.83 16.71
CA HIS A 248 -0.12 -4.99 15.59
C HIS A 248 1.34 -4.73 16.04
N PRO A 249 2.31 -5.61 15.72
CA PRO A 249 3.69 -5.48 16.21
C PRO A 249 4.34 -4.14 15.84
N ASP A 250 4.02 -3.61 14.65
CA ASP A 250 4.50 -2.29 14.20
C ASP A 250 4.09 -1.14 15.16
N LYS A 251 2.94 -1.23 15.83
CA LYS A 251 2.52 -0.20 16.81
C LYS A 251 3.37 -0.24 18.08
N TRP A 252 3.91 -1.41 18.42
CA TRP A 252 4.79 -1.63 19.56
C TRP A 252 6.28 -1.37 19.24
N SER A 253 6.61 -1.00 18.00
CA SER A 253 7.94 -0.49 17.65
C SER A 253 8.29 0.83 18.35
N ARG A 254 7.27 1.61 18.74
CA ARG A 254 7.44 2.90 19.42
C ARG A 254 7.72 2.78 20.92
N SER A 255 7.73 1.56 21.46
CA SER A 255 8.06 1.31 22.86
C SER A 255 9.56 1.49 23.13
N PRO A 256 9.98 1.61 24.42
CA PRO A 256 11.37 1.82 24.79
C PRO A 256 12.30 0.79 24.15
N GLU A 257 13.45 1.27 23.64
CA GLU A 257 14.34 0.49 22.77
C GLU A 257 14.79 -0.83 23.39
N ALA A 258 15.12 -0.82 24.69
CA ALA A 258 15.55 -2.02 25.42
C ALA A 258 14.51 -3.15 25.49
N LYS A 259 13.22 -2.86 25.31
CA LYS A 259 12.12 -3.84 25.41
C LYS A 259 11.31 -3.98 24.11
N ARG A 260 11.72 -3.26 23.06
CA ARG A 260 11.00 -3.16 21.78
C ARG A 260 10.78 -4.54 21.16
N ASP A 261 11.84 -5.34 21.06
CA ASP A 261 11.78 -6.65 20.41
C ASP A 261 10.89 -7.64 21.17
N ASP A 262 10.97 -7.64 22.50
CA ASP A 262 10.15 -8.50 23.35
C ASP A 262 8.68 -8.11 23.28
N PHE A 263 8.37 -6.81 23.31
CA PHE A 263 7.00 -6.32 23.18
C PHE A 263 6.43 -6.64 21.81
N GLN A 264 7.22 -6.55 20.75
CA GLN A 264 6.80 -6.96 19.41
C GLN A 264 6.50 -8.46 19.32
N LYS A 265 7.33 -9.31 19.94
CA LYS A 265 7.08 -10.77 19.99
C LYS A 265 5.79 -11.09 20.74
N LEU A 266 5.58 -10.49 21.91
CA LEU A 266 4.37 -10.66 22.71
C LEU A 266 3.12 -10.17 21.99
N ALA A 267 3.19 -8.99 21.37
CA ALA A 267 2.10 -8.41 20.59
C ALA A 267 1.78 -9.24 19.34
N ARG A 268 2.80 -9.78 18.66
CA ARG A 268 2.62 -10.64 17.48
C ARG A 268 1.81 -11.89 17.79
N GLU A 269 2.07 -12.55 18.91
CA GLU A 269 1.27 -13.72 19.30
C GLU A 269 -0.20 -13.36 19.54
N ILE A 270 -0.47 -12.27 20.26
CA ILE A 270 -1.84 -11.78 20.47
C ILE A 270 -2.51 -11.43 19.13
N PHE A 271 -1.78 -10.76 18.23
CA PHE A 271 -2.25 -10.40 16.89
C PHE A 271 -2.65 -11.62 16.07
N VAL A 272 -1.82 -12.66 16.04
CA VAL A 272 -2.12 -13.91 15.30
C VAL A 272 -3.36 -14.58 15.89
N VAL A 273 -3.45 -14.65 17.22
CA VAL A 273 -4.62 -15.24 17.87
C VAL A 273 -5.91 -14.49 17.56
N LEU A 274 -5.88 -13.15 17.54
CA LEU A 274 -7.02 -12.30 17.20
C LEU A 274 -7.38 -12.34 15.71
N LYS A 275 -6.40 -12.58 14.83
CA LYS A 275 -6.64 -12.74 13.39
C LYS A 275 -7.43 -14.01 13.08
N ASP A 276 -7.26 -15.05 13.90
CA ASP A 276 -7.93 -16.34 13.75
C ASP A 276 -9.27 -16.43 14.54
N MET A 277 -9.73 -15.31 15.12
CA MET A 277 -11.02 -15.19 15.83
C MET A 277 -12.09 -14.54 14.95
#